data_AF-R2T5I0-F1
#
_entry.id   AF-R2T5I0-F1
#
_cell.length_a   1.000
_cell.length_b   1.000
_cell.length_c   1.000
_cell.angle_alpha   90.00
_cell.angle_beta   90.00
_cell.angle_gamma   90.00
#
_symmetry.space_group_name_H-M   'P 1'
#
loop_
_entity.id
_entity.type
_entity.pdbx_description
1 polymer ?
#
loop_
_entity_poly.entity_id
_entity_poly.type
_entity_poly.pdbx_seq_one_letter_code
_entity_poly.pdbx_strand_id
1 'polypeptide(L)'
;MTIANRLVFFGCILFTCYCAQKYKQKSVPAEGASPVARTAYAGALNYLAYCIAGLLFALLVTAFEIPGTENVMKIVYAGGLALMVSGVTLLAPKNKQFLTVELKKMMVTVVFLLSTATFSRIEAVDVADFMYQVIIYGAMYFVFSLAYIGALDRMSMATIPNFLKGIPIGVITMFLMYMSFSFFNGVFFGSLF
;
A
#
# COMPACT_ATOMS: atom_id res chain seq x y z
N MET A 1 1.77 -0.06 16.85
CA MET A 1 2.57 0.02 15.59
C MET A 1 3.72 1.04 15.74
N THR A 2 4.96 0.73 15.36
CA THR A 2 6.10 1.69 15.50
C THR A 2 6.13 2.75 14.39
N ILE A 3 6.85 3.86 14.63
CA ILE A 3 7.06 4.94 13.65
C ILE A 3 7.64 4.43 12.31
N ALA A 4 8.51 3.42 12.35
CA ALA A 4 9.14 2.85 11.17
C ALA A 4 8.11 2.18 10.23
N ASN A 5 7.11 1.48 10.77
CA ASN A 5 6.07 0.85 9.94
C ASN A 5 5.19 1.88 9.26
N ARG A 6 4.89 2.97 9.97
CA ARG A 6 4.12 4.09 9.42
C ARG A 6 4.87 4.73 8.25
N LEU A 7 6.19 4.91 8.38
CA LEU A 7 7.04 5.40 7.30
C LEU A 7 7.05 4.46 6.09
N VAL A 8 7.15 3.14 6.31
CA VAL A 8 7.07 2.15 5.21
C VAL A 8 5.70 2.21 4.52
N PHE A 9 4.62 2.31 5.30
CA PHE A 9 3.25 2.40 4.78
C PHE A 9 3.06 3.66 3.92
N PHE A 10 3.48 4.84 4.39
CA PHE A 10 3.45 6.07 3.59
C PHE A 10 4.37 6.00 2.39
N GLY A 11 5.57 5.45 2.54
CA GLY A 11 6.51 5.22 1.45
C GLY A 11 5.89 4.39 0.34
N CYS A 12 5.16 3.32 0.68
CA CYS A 12 4.46 2.49 -0.29
C CYS A 12 3.37 3.27 -1.04
N ILE A 13 2.60 4.11 -0.35
CA ILE A 13 1.55 4.92 -0.99
C ILE A 13 2.18 5.98 -1.91
N LEU A 14 3.24 6.68 -1.44
CA LEU A 14 3.98 7.66 -2.24
C LEU A 14 4.56 7.02 -3.50
N PHE A 15 5.18 5.85 -3.36
CA PHE A 15 5.78 5.11 -4.46
C PHE A 15 4.73 4.67 -5.49
N THR A 16 3.59 4.14 -5.02
CA THR A 16 2.46 3.74 -5.87
C THR A 16 1.94 4.92 -6.70
N CYS A 17 1.68 6.05 -6.04
CA CYS A 17 1.14 7.23 -6.68
C CYS A 17 2.15 7.89 -7.62
N TYR A 18 3.43 7.95 -7.24
CA TYR A 18 4.50 8.48 -8.10
C TYR A 18 4.64 7.67 -9.39
N CYS A 19 4.68 6.33 -9.29
CA CYS A 19 4.72 5.45 -10.46
C CYS A 19 3.49 5.62 -11.36
N ALA A 20 2.30 5.80 -10.79
CA ALA A 20 1.09 6.07 -11.56
C ALA A 20 1.11 7.43 -12.27
N GLN A 21 1.67 8.46 -11.63
CA GLN A 21 1.77 9.81 -12.19
C GLN A 21 2.81 9.97 -13.30
N LYS A 22 3.85 9.13 -13.33
CA LYS A 22 4.84 9.14 -14.43
C LYS A 22 4.18 8.95 -15.81
N TYR A 23 2.99 8.36 -15.83
CA TYR A 23 2.18 8.15 -17.03
C TYR A 23 0.98 9.12 -17.14
N LYS A 24 1.06 10.31 -16.52
CA LYS A 24 0.08 11.39 -16.72
C LYS A 24 -0.10 11.66 -18.22
N GLN A 25 -1.35 11.71 -18.65
CA GLN A 25 -1.71 11.94 -20.04
C GLN A 25 -1.32 13.37 -20.43
N LYS A 26 -0.59 13.52 -21.54
CA LYS A 26 -0.04 14.81 -22.00
C LYS A 26 -0.85 15.46 -23.13
N SER A 27 -1.87 14.79 -23.66
CA SER A 27 -2.65 15.24 -24.83
C SER A 27 -4.16 15.04 -24.63
N VAL A 28 -4.95 15.89 -25.28
CA VAL A 28 -6.41 15.75 -25.45
C VAL A 28 -6.69 15.53 -26.94
N PRO A 29 -7.39 14.45 -27.37
CA PRO A 29 -7.96 13.39 -26.54
C PRO A 29 -6.87 12.49 -25.92
N ALA A 30 -7.16 12.01 -24.72
CA ALA A 30 -6.19 11.34 -23.89
C ALA A 30 -6.13 9.84 -24.23
N GLU A 31 -5.03 9.39 -24.83
CA GLU A 31 -4.81 7.95 -25.07
C GLU A 31 -4.46 7.25 -23.74
N GLY A 32 -5.33 6.35 -23.27
CA GLY A 32 -5.10 5.48 -22.10
C GLY A 32 -5.93 5.79 -20.84
N ALA A 33 -5.67 5.07 -19.74
CA ALA A 33 -6.37 5.30 -18.47
C ALA A 33 -5.73 6.45 -17.66
N SER A 34 -6.58 7.19 -16.92
CA SER A 34 -6.15 8.28 -16.05
C SER A 34 -5.25 7.78 -14.91
N PRO A 35 -4.39 8.65 -14.32
CA PRO A 35 -3.54 8.28 -13.18
C PRO A 35 -4.35 7.74 -12.00
N VAL A 36 -5.53 8.30 -11.75
CA VAL A 36 -6.44 7.83 -10.69
C VAL A 36 -6.92 6.41 -10.98
N ALA A 37 -7.34 6.12 -12.22
CA ALA A 37 -7.78 4.78 -12.61
C ALA A 37 -6.65 3.75 -12.53
N ARG A 38 -5.41 4.15 -12.88
CA ARG A 38 -4.22 3.29 -12.75
C ARG A 38 -3.90 3.00 -11.28
N THR A 39 -3.94 4.00 -10.41
CA THR A 39 -3.74 3.83 -8.97
C THR A 39 -4.85 2.98 -8.35
N ALA A 40 -6.10 3.15 -8.77
CA ALA A 40 -7.21 2.32 -8.32
C ALA A 40 -6.98 0.85 -8.69
N TYR A 41 -6.63 0.59 -9.94
CA TYR A 41 -6.40 -0.78 -10.41
C TYR A 41 -5.19 -1.43 -9.75
N ALA A 42 -4.05 -0.74 -9.71
CA ALA A 42 -2.83 -1.23 -9.07
C ALA A 42 -3.00 -1.40 -7.54
N GLY A 43 -3.67 -0.45 -6.90
CA GLY A 43 -3.98 -0.48 -5.47
C GLY A 43 -4.89 -1.66 -5.12
N ALA A 44 -5.92 -1.94 -5.92
CA ALA A 44 -6.80 -3.09 -5.72
C ALA A 44 -6.05 -4.42 -5.87
N LEU A 45 -5.17 -4.54 -6.87
CA LEU A 45 -4.35 -5.73 -7.03
C LEU A 45 -3.32 -5.91 -5.90
N ASN A 46 -2.69 -4.81 -5.44
CA ASN A 46 -1.80 -4.84 -4.28
C ASN A 46 -2.54 -5.24 -3.01
N TYR A 47 -3.75 -4.73 -2.80
CA TYR A 47 -4.62 -5.12 -1.69
C TYR A 47 -4.92 -6.62 -1.72
N LEU A 48 -5.38 -7.15 -2.86
CA LEU A 48 -5.67 -8.58 -3.01
C LEU A 48 -4.43 -9.45 -2.79
N ALA A 49 -3.30 -9.08 -3.41
CA ALA A 49 -2.04 -9.80 -3.23
C ALA A 49 -1.56 -9.78 -1.77
N TYR A 50 -1.71 -8.64 -1.08
CA TYR A 50 -1.39 -8.51 0.33
C TYR A 50 -2.29 -9.39 1.21
N CYS A 51 -3.61 -9.43 0.96
CA CYS A 51 -4.51 -10.32 1.69
C CYS A 51 -4.20 -11.80 1.46
N ILE A 52 -3.89 -12.20 0.22
CA ILE A 52 -3.51 -13.59 -0.10
C ILE A 52 -2.19 -13.95 0.60
N ALA A 53 -1.20 -13.06 0.58
CA ALA A 53 0.06 -13.26 1.30
C ALA A 53 -0.16 -13.39 2.81
N GLY A 54 -1.06 -12.58 3.38
CA GLY A 54 -1.44 -12.66 4.79
C GLY A 54 -2.12 -13.98 5.15
N LEU A 55 -3.03 -14.45 4.29
CA LEU A 55 -3.70 -15.74 4.49
C LEU A 55 -2.69 -16.90 4.48
N LEU A 56 -1.79 -16.92 3.49
CA LEU A 56 -0.76 -17.95 3.41
C LEU A 56 0.19 -17.89 4.61
N PHE A 57 0.53 -16.69 5.09
CA PHE A 57 1.36 -16.52 6.28
C PHE A 57 0.66 -17.03 7.54
N ALA A 58 -0.61 -16.67 7.75
CA ALA A 58 -1.39 -17.14 8.90
C ALA A 58 -1.54 -18.67 8.91
N LEU A 59 -1.83 -19.27 7.75
CA LEU A 59 -1.87 -20.73 7.60
C LEU A 59 -0.51 -21.37 7.90
N LEU A 60 0.59 -20.77 7.45
CA LEU A 60 1.93 -21.28 7.70
C LEU A 60 2.31 -21.20 9.20
N VAL A 61 2.01 -20.09 9.87
CA VAL A 61 2.28 -19.90 11.30
C VAL A 61 1.45 -20.84 12.17
N THR A 62 0.21 -21.12 11.78
CA THR A 62 -0.68 -22.04 12.54
C THR A 62 -0.42 -23.52 12.24
N ALA A 63 -0.01 -23.86 11.03
CA ALA A 63 0.25 -25.25 10.63
C ALA A 63 1.68 -25.73 10.95
N PHE A 64 2.65 -24.81 11.01
CA PHE A 64 4.05 -25.13 11.27
C PHE A 64 4.58 -24.23 12.39
N GLU A 65 4.96 -24.84 13.53
CA GLU A 65 5.75 -24.13 14.53
C GLU A 65 7.02 -23.60 13.86
N ILE A 66 7.21 -22.28 13.88
CA ILE A 66 8.30 -21.61 13.17
C ILE A 66 9.63 -21.99 13.84
N PRO A 67 10.53 -22.75 13.18
CA PRO A 67 11.78 -23.15 13.80
C PRO A 67 12.76 -21.97 13.88
N GLY A 68 13.40 -21.75 15.02
CA GLY A 68 14.45 -20.73 15.22
C GLY A 68 13.98 -19.48 15.97
N THR A 69 14.72 -18.36 15.84
CA THR A 69 14.39 -17.11 16.52
C THR A 69 13.10 -16.53 15.95
N GLU A 70 12.02 -16.63 16.72
CA GLU A 70 10.65 -16.36 16.29
C GLU A 70 10.48 -15.02 15.54
N ASN A 71 11.12 -13.95 16.03
CA ASN A 71 11.04 -12.62 15.43
C ASN A 71 11.72 -12.51 14.05
N VAL A 72 12.87 -13.19 13.86
CA VAL A 72 13.62 -13.13 12.59
C VAL A 72 12.94 -14.00 11.55
N MET A 73 12.52 -15.19 11.95
CA MET A 73 11.92 -16.16 11.04
C MET A 73 10.54 -15.71 10.56
N LYS A 74 9.72 -15.06 11.42
CA LYS A 74 8.46 -14.42 10.99
C LYS A 74 8.68 -13.41 9.87
N ILE A 75 9.74 -12.60 9.93
CA ILE A 75 10.06 -11.61 8.88
C ILE A 75 10.48 -12.33 7.59
N VAL A 76 11.31 -13.37 7.69
CA VAL A 76 11.78 -14.16 6.53
C VAL A 76 10.62 -14.85 5.82
N TYR A 77 9.72 -15.51 6.56
CA TYR A 77 8.54 -16.15 5.99
C TYR A 77 7.55 -15.14 5.42
N ALA A 78 7.29 -14.02 6.12
CA ALA A 78 6.45 -12.95 5.61
C ALA A 78 7.00 -12.36 4.30
N GLY A 79 8.30 -12.11 4.24
CA GLY A 79 8.98 -11.60 3.05
C GLY A 79 8.99 -12.60 1.89
N GLY A 80 9.30 -13.86 2.17
CA GLY A 80 9.33 -14.92 1.16
C GLY A 80 7.96 -15.19 0.53
N LEU A 81 6.92 -15.30 1.37
CA LEU A 81 5.54 -15.47 0.89
C LEU A 81 5.06 -14.24 0.12
N ALA A 82 5.36 -13.04 0.61
CA ALA A 82 5.01 -11.81 -0.10
C ALA A 82 5.71 -11.71 -1.46
N LEU A 83 6.98 -12.13 -1.58
CA LEU A 83 7.68 -12.20 -2.87
C LEU A 83 7.05 -13.22 -3.81
N MET A 84 6.68 -14.41 -3.32
CA MET A 84 6.03 -15.43 -4.14
C MET A 84 4.68 -14.95 -4.66
N VAL A 85 3.81 -14.45 -3.78
CA VAL A 85 2.47 -13.96 -4.14
C VAL A 85 2.55 -12.73 -5.03
N SER A 86 3.44 -11.79 -4.71
CA SER A 86 3.61 -10.61 -5.53
C SER A 86 4.27 -10.92 -6.88
N GLY A 87 5.10 -11.96 -6.98
CA GLY A 87 5.60 -12.49 -8.26
C GLY A 87 4.47 -12.91 -9.21
N VAL A 88 3.38 -13.48 -8.67
CA VAL A 88 2.18 -13.81 -9.45
C VAL A 88 1.53 -12.56 -10.05
N THR A 89 1.63 -11.40 -9.38
CA THR A 89 1.11 -10.13 -9.94
C THR A 89 1.83 -9.69 -11.22
N LEU A 90 3.06 -10.16 -11.46
CA LEU A 90 3.77 -9.93 -12.73
C LEU A 90 3.08 -10.66 -13.90
N LEU A 91 2.43 -11.79 -13.63
CA LEU A 91 1.70 -12.62 -14.60
C LEU A 91 0.32 -12.05 -14.95
N ALA A 92 -0.20 -11.08 -14.20
CA ALA A 92 -1.46 -10.42 -14.52
C ALA A 92 -1.45 -9.93 -15.98
N PRO A 93 -2.52 -10.08 -16.77
CA PRO A 93 -2.50 -9.74 -18.19
C PRO A 93 -2.02 -8.29 -18.38
N LYS A 94 -1.06 -8.09 -19.31
CA LYS A 94 -0.56 -6.74 -19.65
C LYS A 94 -1.67 -5.97 -20.35
N ASN A 95 -2.51 -5.29 -19.60
CA ASN A 95 -3.42 -4.31 -20.16
C ASN A 95 -2.67 -2.98 -20.26
N LYS A 96 -2.11 -2.66 -21.44
CA LYS A 96 -1.29 -1.44 -21.66
C LYS A 96 -1.99 -0.14 -21.23
N GLN A 97 -3.32 -0.15 -21.19
CA GLN A 97 -4.11 0.99 -20.72
C GLN A 97 -3.95 1.25 -19.22
N PHE A 98 -3.77 0.21 -18.40
CA PHE A 98 -3.77 0.29 -16.93
C PHE A 98 -2.46 -0.15 -16.27
N LEU A 99 -1.84 -1.23 -16.78
CA LEU A 99 -0.66 -1.89 -16.20
C LEU A 99 0.55 -1.79 -17.13
N THR A 100 1.49 -0.92 -16.78
CA THR A 100 2.82 -0.85 -17.41
C THR A 100 3.80 -1.78 -16.73
N VAL A 101 4.96 -2.05 -17.36
CA VAL A 101 6.02 -2.87 -16.77
C VAL A 101 6.54 -2.26 -15.47
N GLU A 102 6.64 -0.93 -15.38
CA GLU A 102 7.07 -0.25 -14.16
C GLU A 102 6.05 -0.36 -13.04
N LEU A 103 4.75 -0.22 -13.35
CA LEU A 103 3.66 -0.41 -12.38
C LEU A 103 3.66 -1.84 -11.83
N LYS A 104 3.86 -2.85 -12.67
CA LYS A 104 4.00 -4.24 -12.23
C LYS A 104 5.18 -4.47 -11.30
N LYS A 105 6.35 -3.89 -11.61
CA LYS A 105 7.52 -3.96 -10.73
C LYS A 105 7.26 -3.27 -9.39
N MET A 106 6.61 -2.11 -9.41
CA MET A 106 6.22 -1.39 -8.19
C MET A 106 5.32 -2.24 -7.30
N MET A 107 4.35 -2.96 -7.86
CA MET A 107 3.45 -3.83 -7.10
C MET A 107 4.20 -4.89 -6.31
N VAL A 108 5.21 -5.53 -6.92
CA VAL A 108 6.08 -6.50 -6.23
C VAL A 108 6.73 -5.89 -5.00
N THR A 109 7.33 -4.71 -5.18
CA THR A 109 8.02 -4.00 -4.09
C THR A 109 7.05 -3.55 -2.99
N VAL A 110 5.88 -3.03 -3.35
CA VAL A 110 4.89 -2.55 -2.38
C VAL A 110 4.34 -3.69 -1.54
N VAL A 111 3.93 -4.81 -2.16
CA VAL A 111 3.39 -5.96 -1.43
C VAL A 111 4.46 -6.55 -0.50
N PHE A 112 5.71 -6.65 -0.97
CA PHE A 112 6.83 -7.10 -0.13
C PHE A 112 7.07 -6.20 1.09
N LEU A 113 7.16 -4.88 0.87
CA LEU A 113 7.42 -3.92 1.95
C LEU A 113 6.27 -3.85 2.95
N LEU A 114 5.02 -3.85 2.47
CA LEU A 114 3.85 -3.86 3.35
C LEU A 114 3.83 -5.14 4.20
N SER A 115 3.95 -6.32 3.59
CA SER A 115 3.86 -7.61 4.28
C SER A 115 4.95 -7.81 5.33
N THR A 116 6.20 -7.44 5.01
CA THR A 116 7.32 -7.55 5.96
C THR A 116 7.18 -6.59 7.13
N ALA A 117 6.65 -5.38 6.89
CA ALA A 117 6.42 -4.39 7.93
C ALA A 117 5.24 -4.73 8.85
N THR A 118 4.21 -5.42 8.36
CA THR A 118 2.96 -5.66 9.10
C THR A 118 2.87 -7.05 9.72
N PHE A 119 3.08 -8.13 8.96
CA PHE A 119 2.75 -9.50 9.40
C PHE A 119 3.54 -9.93 10.63
N SER A 120 4.82 -9.55 10.71
CA SER A 120 5.69 -9.86 11.84
C SER A 120 5.30 -9.17 13.16
N ARG A 121 4.38 -8.19 13.10
CA ARG A 121 3.98 -7.37 14.25
C ARG A 121 2.49 -7.44 14.59
N ILE A 122 1.72 -8.23 13.85
CA ILE A 122 0.34 -8.53 14.19
C ILE A 122 0.39 -9.63 15.24
N GLU A 123 0.10 -9.25 16.49
CA GLU A 123 -0.16 -10.19 17.58
C GLU A 123 -1.63 -10.56 17.50
N ALA A 124 -1.92 -11.75 16.98
CA ALA A 124 -3.28 -12.26 16.85
C ALA A 124 -3.37 -13.63 17.49
N VAL A 125 -4.48 -13.89 18.17
CA VAL A 125 -4.73 -15.13 18.91
C VAL A 125 -5.15 -16.26 17.95
N ASP A 126 -5.78 -15.92 16.84
CA ASP A 126 -6.23 -16.86 15.81
C ASP A 126 -6.06 -16.30 14.39
N VAL A 127 -6.31 -17.14 13.39
CA VAL A 127 -6.24 -16.76 11.97
C VAL A 127 -7.25 -15.66 11.63
N ALA A 128 -8.41 -15.66 12.27
CA ALA A 128 -9.49 -14.73 11.96
C ALA A 128 -9.13 -13.29 12.39
N ASP A 129 -8.61 -13.12 13.59
CA ASP A 129 -8.11 -11.85 14.13
C ASP A 129 -6.89 -11.34 13.34
N PHE A 130 -5.97 -12.24 12.97
CA PHE A 130 -4.85 -11.88 12.09
C PHE A 130 -5.36 -11.34 10.75
N MET A 131 -6.28 -12.07 10.11
CA MET A 131 -6.84 -11.69 8.81
C MET A 131 -7.68 -10.43 8.88
N TYR A 132 -8.39 -10.19 9.98
CA TYR A 132 -9.12 -8.95 10.22
C TYR A 132 -8.17 -7.74 10.19
N GLN A 133 -7.04 -7.83 10.89
CA GLN A 133 -6.03 -6.77 10.87
C GLN A 133 -5.39 -6.61 9.49
N VAL A 134 -5.05 -7.71 8.80
CA VAL A 134 -4.53 -7.67 7.42
C VAL A 134 -5.51 -6.96 6.48
N ILE A 135 -6.80 -7.30 6.54
CA ILE A 135 -7.83 -6.66 5.70
C ILE A 135 -7.89 -5.16 5.97
N ILE A 136 -7.91 -4.76 7.25
CA ILE A 136 -7.92 -3.33 7.62
C ILE A 136 -6.68 -2.61 7.08
N TYR A 137 -5.47 -3.13 7.31
CA TYR A 137 -4.25 -2.48 6.82
C TYR A 137 -4.21 -2.38 5.29
N GLY A 138 -4.64 -3.43 4.61
CA GLY A 138 -4.73 -3.44 3.15
C GLY A 138 -5.76 -2.44 2.62
N ALA A 139 -6.94 -2.37 3.25
CA ALA A 139 -7.99 -1.42 2.89
C ALA A 139 -7.55 0.03 3.14
N MET A 140 -6.87 0.30 4.26
CA MET A 140 -6.28 1.61 4.54
C MET A 140 -5.28 2.01 3.45
N TYR A 141 -4.39 1.09 3.03
CA TYR A 141 -3.44 1.35 1.95
C TYR A 141 -4.17 1.73 0.65
N PHE A 142 -5.22 0.97 0.29
CA PHE A 142 -6.00 1.21 -0.91
C PHE A 142 -6.70 2.57 -0.89
N VAL A 143 -7.45 2.87 0.18
CA VAL A 143 -8.17 4.13 0.35
C VAL A 143 -7.21 5.31 0.37
N PHE A 144 -6.07 5.21 1.07
CA PHE A 144 -5.12 6.31 1.16
C PHE A 144 -4.41 6.55 -0.18
N SER A 145 -4.11 5.49 -0.94
CA SER A 145 -3.56 5.64 -2.29
C SER A 145 -4.52 6.36 -3.23
N LEU A 146 -5.82 6.04 -3.15
CA LEU A 146 -6.87 6.74 -3.92
C LEU A 146 -7.04 8.20 -3.51
N ALA A 147 -7.12 8.46 -2.20
CA ALA A 147 -7.26 9.82 -1.69
C ALA A 147 -6.04 10.66 -2.08
N TYR A 148 -4.83 10.12 -1.95
CA TYR A 148 -3.59 10.83 -2.24
C TYR A 148 -3.41 11.11 -3.74
N ILE A 149 -3.69 10.15 -4.63
CA ILE A 149 -3.64 10.42 -6.07
C ILE A 149 -4.67 11.46 -6.50
N GLY A 150 -5.88 11.44 -5.91
CA GLY A 150 -6.92 12.43 -6.18
C GLY A 150 -6.50 13.83 -5.71
N ALA A 151 -5.89 13.94 -4.54
CA ALA A 151 -5.33 15.19 -4.04
C ALA A 151 -4.21 15.71 -4.95
N LEU A 152 -3.30 14.84 -5.39
CA LEU A 152 -2.22 15.23 -6.30
C LEU A 152 -2.74 15.64 -7.70
N ASP A 153 -3.79 15.00 -8.19
CA ASP A 153 -4.42 15.36 -9.46
C ASP A 153 -5.02 16.77 -9.39
N ARG A 154 -5.80 17.04 -8.32
CA ARG A 154 -6.33 18.38 -8.02
C ARG A 154 -5.24 19.44 -7.83
N MET A 155 -4.18 19.12 -7.10
CA MET A 155 -3.04 20.03 -6.91
C MET A 155 -2.32 20.35 -8.22
N SER A 156 -2.28 19.42 -9.17
CA SER A 156 -1.69 19.70 -10.50
C SER A 156 -2.55 20.58 -11.40
N MET A 157 -3.85 20.72 -11.09
CA MET A 157 -4.76 21.65 -11.77
C MET A 157 -4.77 23.04 -11.12
N ALA A 158 -4.34 23.13 -9.86
CA ALA A 158 -4.29 24.39 -9.12
C ALA A 158 -2.99 25.16 -9.39
N THR A 159 -3.10 26.46 -9.65
CA THR A 159 -1.94 27.37 -9.73
C THR A 159 -1.31 27.49 -8.35
N ILE A 160 -0.22 26.77 -8.10
CA ILE A 160 0.50 26.81 -6.81
C ILE A 160 1.16 28.20 -6.65
N PRO A 161 0.84 28.96 -5.58
CA PRO A 161 1.47 30.24 -5.29
C PRO A 161 3.00 30.10 -5.18
N ASN A 162 3.75 31.08 -5.69
CA ASN A 162 5.22 31.03 -5.70
C ASN A 162 5.84 30.86 -4.30
N PHE A 163 5.17 31.31 -3.23
CA PHE A 163 5.62 31.11 -1.84
C PHE A 163 5.62 29.64 -1.38
N LEU A 164 4.79 28.79 -1.98
CA LEU A 164 4.67 27.36 -1.63
C LEU A 164 5.58 26.46 -2.48
N LYS A 165 6.36 27.02 -3.42
CA LYS A 165 7.18 26.25 -4.39
C LYS A 165 8.38 25.48 -3.82
N GLY A 166 8.64 25.54 -2.51
CA GLY A 166 9.68 24.75 -1.83
C GLY A 166 9.14 23.74 -0.82
N ILE A 167 7.84 23.76 -0.53
CA ILE A 167 7.24 22.90 0.47
C ILE A 167 6.91 21.55 -0.17
N PRO A 168 7.23 20.41 0.45
CA PRO A 168 6.79 19.11 -0.04
C PRO A 168 5.29 18.94 0.27
N ILE A 169 4.44 19.66 -0.47
CA ILE A 169 2.98 19.71 -0.25
C ILE A 169 2.37 18.30 -0.26
N GLY A 170 2.93 17.37 -1.04
CA GLY A 170 2.57 15.95 -1.01
C GLY A 170 2.79 15.28 0.35
N VAL A 171 3.92 15.54 1.01
CA VAL A 171 4.21 15.02 2.36
C VAL A 171 3.27 15.63 3.40
N ILE A 172 2.97 16.93 3.29
CA ILE A 172 1.99 17.59 4.17
C ILE A 172 0.60 17.00 3.96
N THR A 173 0.20 16.75 2.71
CA THR A 173 -1.10 16.15 2.39
C THR A 173 -1.22 14.75 3.00
N MET A 174 -0.17 13.94 2.90
CA MET A 174 -0.08 12.64 3.59
C MET A 174 -0.20 12.76 5.10
N PHE A 175 0.50 13.73 5.70
CA PHE A 175 0.44 13.95 7.14
C PHE A 175 -0.96 14.40 7.60
N LEU A 176 -1.63 15.27 6.84
CA LEU A 176 -3.00 15.71 7.10
C LEU A 176 -4.01 14.56 6.93
N MET A 177 -3.84 13.72 5.90
CA MET A 177 -4.63 12.50 5.75
C MET A 177 -4.43 11.59 6.96
N TYR A 178 -3.19 11.35 7.36
CA TYR A 178 -2.89 10.54 8.53
C TYR A 178 -3.52 11.08 9.82
N MET A 179 -3.40 12.39 10.09
CA MET A 179 -4.02 13.03 11.24
C MET A 179 -5.55 12.84 11.21
N SER A 180 -6.17 13.07 10.05
CA SER A 180 -7.62 12.91 9.87
C SER A 180 -8.08 11.49 10.17
N PHE A 181 -7.37 10.47 9.68
CA PHE A 181 -7.71 9.07 9.92
C PHE A 181 -7.30 8.55 11.30
N SER A 182 -6.33 9.19 11.97
CA SER A 182 -6.04 8.91 13.39
C SER A 182 -7.24 9.23 14.28
N PHE A 183 -8.04 10.24 13.94
CA PHE A 183 -9.29 10.52 14.65
C PHE A 183 -10.33 9.42 14.43
N PHE A 184 -10.44 8.87 13.21
CA PHE A 184 -11.30 7.72 12.95
C PHE A 184 -10.87 6.50 13.79
N ASN A 185 -9.58 6.26 13.96
CA ASN A 185 -9.11 5.15 14.79
C ASN A 185 -9.55 5.32 16.26
N GLY A 186 -9.43 6.53 16.80
CA GLY A 186 -9.89 6.87 18.15
C GLY A 186 -11.40 6.71 18.34
N VAL A 187 -12.21 7.03 17.31
CA VAL A 187 -13.68 6.94 17.38
C VAL A 187 -14.19 5.51 17.20
N PHE A 188 -13.63 4.74 16.25
CA PHE A 188 -14.15 3.42 15.91
C PHE A 188 -13.52 2.28 16.70
N PHE A 189 -12.28 2.44 17.16
CA PHE A 189 -11.52 1.38 17.84
C PHE A 189 -11.14 1.74 19.28
N GLY A 190 -11.60 2.91 19.77
CA GLY A 190 -11.37 3.35 21.15
C GLY A 190 -9.90 3.58 21.51
N SER A 191 -8.99 3.54 20.54
CA SER A 191 -7.56 3.76 20.76
C SER A 191 -7.06 4.98 19.98
N LEU A 192 -6.44 5.90 20.71
CA LEU A 192 -5.43 6.78 20.14
C LEU A 192 -4.13 5.96 20.15
N PHE A 193 -3.95 5.17 19.09
CA PHE A 193 -2.77 4.33 18.81
C PHE A 193 -2.77 2.91 19.38
#